data_AF-A0A815THA2-F1
#
_entry.id   AF-A0A815THA2-F1
#
_cell.length_a   1.000
_cell.length_b   1.000
_cell.length_c   1.000
_cell.angle_alpha   90.00
_cell.angle_beta   90.00
_cell.angle_gamma   90.00
#
_symmetry.space_group_name_H-M   'P 1'
#
loop_
_entity.id
_entity.type
_entity.pdbx_description
1 polymer ?
#
loop_
_entity_poly.entity_id
_entity_poly.type
_entity_poly.pdbx_seq_one_letter_code
_entity_poly.pdbx_strand_id
1 'polypeptide(L)'
;MGIARVIDPLNQNTQIGCTPYMPPEFYRGSYDQKRDIFTFGLKLCELFTGERHTFQMAPQNKITFHQKSPIFADLIARCTSDDPKQRPTAPEIEKTLDLYITNFNEIVVKENLNYIEQSTTEKNEIFIAFYQKFHLPATECIRKKFPPEFLNDRENVTGVKVDKNNGNKIRNNCAVQ
;
A
#
# COMPACT_ATOMS: atom_id res chain seq x y z
N MET A 1 19.45 16.42 3.74
CA MET A 1 19.58 17.06 2.41
C MET A 1 18.31 16.77 1.62
N GLY A 2 17.48 17.77 1.33
CA GLY A 2 16.22 17.59 0.59
C GLY A 2 16.44 17.85 -0.91
N ILE A 3 16.12 16.86 -1.75
CA ILE A 3 16.12 16.96 -3.23
C ILE A 3 14.71 17.36 -3.72
N ALA A 4 13.92 18.02 -2.86
CA ALA A 4 12.57 18.45 -3.21
C ALA A 4 12.66 19.52 -4.31
N ARG A 5 11.94 19.31 -5.41
CA ARG A 5 11.89 20.24 -6.54
C ARG A 5 10.44 20.55 -6.85
N VAL A 6 10.17 21.81 -7.18
CA VAL A 6 8.90 22.18 -7.83
C VAL A 6 8.92 21.53 -9.22
N ILE A 7 7.84 20.83 -9.58
CA ILE A 7 7.72 20.16 -10.88
C ILE A 7 7.77 21.26 -11.96
N ASP A 8 8.90 21.37 -12.64
CA ASP A 8 9.10 22.27 -13.78
C ASP A 8 9.10 21.43 -15.07
N PRO A 9 8.10 21.59 -15.96
CA PRO A 9 8.02 20.84 -17.21
C PRO A 9 9.26 21.01 -18.10
N LEU A 10 10.00 22.10 -17.97
CA LEU A 10 11.09 22.48 -18.86
C LEU A 10 12.46 21.97 -18.40
N ASN A 11 12.59 21.46 -17.16
CA ASN A 11 13.90 21.16 -16.59
C ASN A 11 13.86 19.88 -15.74
N GLN A 12 13.78 18.72 -16.40
CA GLN A 12 13.61 17.40 -15.76
C GLN A 12 14.93 16.64 -15.51
N ASN A 13 16.09 17.18 -15.91
CA ASN A 13 17.29 16.37 -16.18
C ASN A 13 18.32 16.24 -15.05
N THR A 14 17.93 16.35 -13.79
CA THR A 14 18.89 16.20 -12.68
C THR A 14 18.89 14.76 -12.15
N GLN A 15 19.86 13.95 -12.59
CA GLN A 15 20.10 12.59 -12.06
C GLN A 15 20.89 12.64 -10.74
N ILE A 16 20.33 13.30 -9.72
CA ILE A 16 20.89 13.28 -8.36
C ILE A 16 19.91 12.53 -7.47
N GLY A 17 20.31 11.38 -6.95
CA GLY A 17 19.44 10.52 -6.13
C GLY A 17 20.19 9.37 -5.48
N CYS A 18 19.61 8.79 -4.42
CA CYS A 18 20.13 7.56 -3.81
C CYS A 18 19.78 6.39 -4.73
N THR A 19 20.72 6.01 -5.60
CA THR A 19 20.55 5.01 -6.66
C THR A 19 19.83 3.72 -6.27
N PRO A 20 20.03 3.11 -5.06
CA PRO A 20 19.32 1.87 -4.73
C PRO A 20 17.82 2.04 -4.46
N TYR A 21 17.33 3.27 -4.23
CA TYR A 21 15.92 3.53 -3.97
C TYR A 21 15.19 4.12 -5.18
N MET A 22 15.90 4.37 -6.27
CA MET A 22 15.34 5.03 -7.43
C MET A 22 14.64 4.01 -8.36
N PRO A 23 13.46 4.35 -8.89
CA PRO A 23 12.75 3.49 -9.84
C PRO A 23 13.48 3.43 -11.20
N PRO A 24 13.20 2.43 -12.04
CA PRO A 24 13.91 2.25 -13.31
C PRO A 24 13.77 3.43 -14.28
N GLU A 25 12.65 4.14 -14.29
CA GLU A 25 12.45 5.33 -15.12
C GLU A 25 13.22 6.57 -14.63
N PHE A 26 13.79 6.54 -13.43
CA PHE A 26 14.63 7.62 -12.92
C PHE A 26 15.78 7.95 -13.88
N TYR A 27 16.41 6.90 -14.41
CA TYR A 27 17.54 6.99 -15.33
C TYR A 27 17.15 7.50 -16.73
N ARG A 28 15.85 7.56 -17.04
CA ARG A 28 15.31 8.09 -18.30
C ARG A 28 14.93 9.57 -18.22
N GLY A 29 15.10 10.22 -17.05
CA GLY A 29 14.84 11.65 -16.88
C GLY A 29 13.38 12.04 -16.64
N SER A 30 12.44 11.09 -16.52
CA SER A 30 11.01 11.40 -16.33
C SER A 30 10.67 11.71 -14.87
N TYR A 31 10.40 12.96 -14.53
CA TYR A 31 10.08 13.39 -13.16
C TYR A 31 8.56 13.28 -12.88
N ASP A 32 8.17 12.39 -11.98
CA ASP A 32 6.77 12.16 -11.58
C ASP A 32 6.69 11.80 -10.08
N GLN A 33 5.59 12.17 -9.42
CA GLN A 33 5.24 11.79 -8.04
C GLN A 33 5.21 10.27 -7.85
N LYS A 34 4.99 9.50 -8.93
CA LYS A 34 5.06 8.03 -8.94
C LYS A 34 6.43 7.48 -8.52
N ARG A 35 7.50 8.28 -8.55
CA ARG A 35 8.83 7.88 -8.03
C ARG A 35 8.83 7.76 -6.51
N ASP A 36 8.14 8.66 -5.82
CA ASP A 36 8.01 8.63 -4.36
C ASP A 36 7.21 7.40 -3.92
N ILE A 37 6.19 7.03 -4.69
CA ILE A 37 5.41 5.80 -4.47
C ILE A 37 6.26 4.54 -4.58
N PHE A 38 7.17 4.49 -5.55
CA PHE A 38 8.10 3.38 -5.69
C PHE A 38 9.03 3.26 -4.48
N THR A 39 9.64 4.39 -4.08
CA THR A 39 10.52 4.46 -2.91
C THR A 39 9.77 4.07 -1.63
N PHE A 40 8.51 4.50 -1.51
CA PHE A 40 7.62 4.11 -0.41
C PHE A 40 7.37 2.60 -0.40
N GLY A 41 7.12 1.98 -1.55
CA GLY A 41 6.96 0.52 -1.67
C GLY A 41 8.19 -0.26 -1.22
N LEU A 42 9.41 0.21 -1.58
CA LEU A 42 10.66 -0.36 -1.09
C LEU A 42 10.72 -0.27 0.45
N LYS A 43 10.44 0.91 1.00
CA LYS A 43 10.47 1.14 2.45
C LYS A 43 9.45 0.31 3.21
N LEU A 44 8.25 0.13 2.66
CA LEU A 44 7.25 -0.77 3.23
C LEU A 44 7.74 -2.21 3.29
N CYS A 45 8.40 -2.68 2.21
CA CYS A 45 8.99 -4.01 2.21
C CYS A 45 10.05 -4.13 3.30
N GLU A 46 11.01 -3.21 3.38
CA GLU A 46 12.05 -3.21 4.42
C GLU A 46 11.47 -3.16 5.83
N LEU A 47 10.39 -2.41 6.05
CA LEU A 47 9.75 -2.26 7.36
C LEU A 47 9.12 -3.57 7.85
N PHE A 48 8.41 -4.29 6.98
CA PHE A 48 7.69 -5.51 7.36
C PHE A 48 8.53 -6.78 7.28
N THR A 49 9.67 -6.71 6.60
CA THR A 49 10.61 -7.82 6.46
C THR A 49 11.77 -7.73 7.43
N GLY A 50 12.17 -6.50 7.79
CA GLY A 50 13.43 -6.24 8.49
C GLY A 50 14.67 -6.38 7.60
N GLU A 51 14.50 -6.71 6.31
CA GLU A 51 15.58 -6.95 5.37
C GLU A 51 15.66 -5.85 4.32
N ARG A 52 16.88 -5.38 4.03
CA ARG A 52 17.13 -4.43 2.95
C ARG A 52 17.06 -5.12 1.60
N HIS A 53 16.49 -4.45 0.60
CA HIS A 53 16.59 -4.93 -0.77
C HIS A 53 18.02 -4.78 -1.28
N THR A 54 18.37 -5.60 -2.27
CA THR A 54 19.62 -5.44 -3.02
C THR A 54 19.38 -4.65 -4.29
N PHE A 55 20.40 -3.88 -4.65
CA PHE A 55 20.43 -3.12 -5.88
C PHE A 55 21.68 -3.51 -6.67
N GLN A 56 21.46 -4.04 -7.88
CA GLN A 56 22.53 -4.37 -8.80
C GLN A 56 22.62 -3.29 -9.87
N MET A 57 23.73 -2.56 -9.88
CA MET A 57 24.04 -1.59 -10.94
C MET A 57 24.44 -2.33 -12.21
N ALA A 58 23.76 -2.03 -13.32
CA ALA A 58 23.98 -2.58 -14.66
C ALA A 58 23.78 -4.12 -14.83
N PRO A 59 23.33 -4.59 -16.00
CA PRO A 59 22.96 -3.82 -17.19
C PRO A 59 21.54 -3.21 -17.15
N GLN A 60 20.70 -3.55 -16.17
CA GLN A 60 19.30 -3.07 -16.09
C GLN A 60 18.92 -2.39 -14.76
N ASN A 61 19.86 -2.07 -13.86
CA ASN A 61 19.58 -1.45 -12.55
C ASN A 61 18.43 -2.17 -11.83
N LYS A 62 18.70 -3.37 -11.33
CA LYS A 62 17.68 -4.27 -10.82
C LYS A 62 17.58 -4.19 -9.30
N ILE A 63 16.37 -4.03 -8.80
CA ILE A 63 16.04 -4.19 -7.38
C ILE A 63 15.57 -5.62 -7.14
N THR A 64 16.11 -6.27 -6.11
CA THR A 64 15.72 -7.62 -5.73
C THR A 64 15.34 -7.65 -4.24
N PHE A 65 14.16 -8.19 -3.96
CA PHE A 65 13.72 -8.48 -2.60
C PHE A 65 14.16 -9.89 -2.22
N HIS A 66 14.75 -10.04 -1.04
CA HIS A 66 15.20 -11.34 -0.52
C HIS A 66 14.07 -12.15 0.10
N GLN A 67 13.08 -11.45 0.66
CA GLN A 67 11.87 -12.05 1.19
C GLN A 67 10.62 -11.28 0.77
N LYS A 68 9.49 -11.97 0.74
CA LYS A 68 8.17 -11.34 0.58
C LYS A 68 7.69 -10.85 1.93
N SER A 69 7.07 -9.68 1.96
CA SER A 69 6.41 -9.19 3.16
C SER A 69 5.25 -10.14 3.55
N PRO A 70 5.10 -10.51 4.83
CA PRO A 70 3.99 -11.34 5.30
C PRO A 70 2.64 -10.60 5.23
N ILE A 71 2.68 -9.27 5.15
CA ILE A 71 1.53 -8.39 5.06
C ILE A 71 1.73 -7.36 3.94
N PHE A 72 0.66 -6.91 3.31
CA PHE A 72 0.68 -5.91 2.23
C PHE A 72 1.55 -6.26 1.02
N ALA A 73 1.80 -7.56 0.77
CA ALA A 73 2.62 -7.99 -0.36
C ALA A 73 2.06 -7.50 -1.72
N ASP A 74 0.73 -7.44 -1.86
CA ASP A 74 0.07 -6.93 -3.07
C ASP A 74 0.29 -5.42 -3.26
N LEU A 75 0.20 -4.65 -2.17
CA LEU A 75 0.37 -3.21 -2.17
C LEU A 75 1.81 -2.85 -2.48
N ILE A 76 2.75 -3.54 -1.82
CA ILE A 76 4.19 -3.41 -2.09
C ILE A 76 4.45 -3.68 -3.57
N ALA A 77 3.95 -4.79 -4.13
CA ALA A 77 4.15 -5.13 -5.53
C ALA A 77 3.59 -4.09 -6.50
N ARG A 78 2.43 -3.50 -6.21
CA ARG A 78 1.87 -2.40 -7.02
C ARG A 78 2.71 -1.12 -6.90
N CYS A 79 3.13 -0.75 -5.70
CA CYS A 79 4.01 0.40 -5.49
C CYS A 79 5.34 0.25 -6.21
N THR A 80 5.91 -0.96 -6.25
CA THR A 80 7.23 -1.25 -6.85
C THR A 80 7.15 -1.74 -8.30
N SER A 81 6.05 -1.49 -9.00
CA SER A 81 5.91 -1.76 -10.43
C SER A 81 6.91 -0.97 -11.26
N ASP A 82 7.52 -1.61 -12.26
CA ASP A 82 8.39 -0.94 -13.24
C ASP A 82 7.63 0.07 -14.11
N ASP A 83 6.35 -0.17 -14.40
CA ASP A 83 5.47 0.80 -15.06
C ASP A 83 4.87 1.76 -14.02
N PRO A 84 5.19 3.08 -14.05
CA PRO A 84 4.66 4.08 -13.12
C PRO A 84 3.13 4.19 -13.15
N LYS A 85 2.48 3.87 -14.28
CA LYS A 85 1.02 3.95 -14.42
C LYS A 85 0.29 2.90 -13.59
N GLN A 86 0.94 1.77 -13.31
CA GLN A 86 0.39 0.69 -12.48
C GLN A 86 0.55 0.95 -10.98
N ARG A 87 1.37 1.94 -10.60
CA ARG A 87 1.56 2.30 -9.19
C ARG A 87 0.34 3.07 -8.70
N PRO A 88 -0.11 2.85 -7.45
CA PRO A 88 -1.15 3.67 -6.86
C PRO A 88 -0.67 5.12 -6.67
N THR A 89 -1.58 6.00 -6.35
CA THR A 89 -1.37 7.37 -5.88
C THR A 89 -1.33 7.37 -4.35
N ALA A 90 -0.75 8.40 -3.73
CA ALA A 90 -0.74 8.51 -2.27
C ALA A 90 -2.16 8.45 -1.65
N PRO A 91 -3.20 9.10 -2.20
CA PRO A 91 -4.57 8.96 -1.70
C PRO A 91 -5.14 7.54 -1.82
N GLU A 92 -4.76 6.77 -2.85
CA GLU A 92 -5.17 5.36 -2.96
C GLU A 92 -4.52 4.48 -1.90
N ILE A 93 -3.26 4.76 -1.57
CA ILE A 93 -2.55 4.09 -0.47
C ILE A 93 -3.20 4.43 0.86
N GLU A 94 -3.47 5.71 1.13
CA GLU A 94 -4.14 6.19 2.34
C GLU A 94 -5.49 5.48 2.56
N LYS A 95 -6.37 5.51 1.55
CA LYS A 95 -7.65 4.81 1.59
C LYS A 95 -7.51 3.30 1.80
N THR A 96 -6.48 2.70 1.21
CA THR A 96 -6.18 1.28 1.42
C THR A 96 -5.85 1.02 2.89
N LEU A 97 -4.97 1.82 3.49
CA LEU A 97 -4.56 1.66 4.89
C LEU A 97 -5.70 1.96 5.86
N ASP A 98 -6.50 3.00 5.60
CA ASP A 98 -7.68 3.35 6.39
C ASP A 98 -8.68 2.20 6.46
N LEU A 99 -8.88 1.48 5.35
CA LEU A 99 -9.73 0.29 5.33
C LEU A 99 -9.24 -0.75 6.36
N TYR A 100 -7.94 -1.02 6.44
CA TYR A 100 -7.41 -1.95 7.45
C TYR A 100 -7.55 -1.41 8.85
N ILE A 101 -7.25 -0.12 9.07
CA ILE A 101 -7.34 0.53 10.38
C ILE A 101 -8.77 0.46 10.91
N THR A 102 -9.76 0.86 10.11
CA THR A 102 -11.17 0.85 10.53
C THR A 102 -11.66 -0.57 10.83
N ASN A 103 -11.37 -1.54 9.95
CA ASN A 103 -11.81 -2.92 10.16
C ASN A 103 -11.09 -3.59 11.34
N PHE A 104 -9.81 -3.32 11.53
CA PHE A 104 -9.05 -3.81 12.68
C PHE A 104 -9.62 -3.27 13.98
N ASN A 105 -9.93 -1.96 14.03
CA ASN A 105 -10.52 -1.35 15.21
C ASN A 105 -11.90 -1.92 15.55
N GLU A 106 -12.77 -2.11 14.54
CA GLU A 106 -14.11 -2.67 14.76
C GLU A 106 -14.10 -4.16 15.13
N ILE A 107 -13.19 -4.96 14.57
CA ILE A 107 -13.19 -6.43 14.75
C ILE A 107 -12.34 -6.84 15.95
N VAL A 108 -11.19 -6.19 16.16
CA VAL A 108 -10.18 -6.62 17.13
C VAL A 108 -10.22 -5.74 18.37
N VAL A 109 -10.03 -4.43 18.21
CA VAL A 109 -9.86 -3.53 19.37
C VAL A 109 -11.15 -3.43 20.19
N LYS A 110 -12.30 -3.37 19.52
CA LYS A 110 -13.60 -3.28 20.18
C LYS A 110 -13.99 -4.55 20.94
N GLU A 111 -13.65 -5.72 20.40
CA GLU A 111 -13.93 -7.02 21.01
C GLU A 111 -12.84 -7.45 22.02
N ASN A 112 -11.67 -6.81 21.99
CA ASN A 112 -10.54 -7.11 22.86
C ASN A 112 -10.03 -5.84 23.57
N LEU A 113 -10.74 -5.45 24.63
CA LEU A 113 -10.48 -4.23 25.41
C LEU A 113 -9.03 -4.13 25.94
N ASN A 114 -8.37 -5.27 26.17
CA ASN A 114 -7.01 -5.32 26.70
C ASN A 114 -5.93 -5.34 25.59
N TYR A 115 -6.30 -5.23 24.32
CA TYR A 115 -5.34 -5.23 23.19
C TYR A 115 -4.23 -4.19 23.36
N ILE A 116 -4.56 -3.00 23.88
CA ILE A 116 -3.61 -1.90 24.07
C ILE A 116 -2.55 -2.24 25.13
N GLU A 117 -2.88 -3.06 26.11
CA GLU A 117 -2.00 -3.40 27.24
C GLU A 117 -1.08 -4.59 26.94
N GLN A 118 -1.34 -5.33 25.86
CA GLN A 118 -0.53 -6.48 25.45
C GLN A 118 0.87 -6.10 24.98
N SER A 119 1.77 -7.08 25.03
CA SER A 119 3.13 -6.95 24.51
C SER A 119 3.15 -6.72 23.00
N THR A 120 4.27 -6.17 22.48
CA THR A 120 4.45 -5.97 21.04
C THR A 120 4.34 -7.27 20.25
N THR A 121 4.83 -8.38 20.80
CA THR A 121 4.77 -9.70 20.15
C THR A 121 3.32 -10.16 19.98
N GLU A 122 2.51 -10.11 21.03
CA GLU A 122 1.10 -10.50 20.99
C GLU A 122 0.29 -9.61 20.04
N LYS A 123 0.53 -8.30 20.06
CA LYS A 123 -0.10 -7.35 19.11
C LYS A 123 0.22 -7.71 17.67
N ASN A 124 1.48 -8.04 17.38
CA ASN A 124 1.90 -8.45 16.05
C ASN A 124 1.23 -9.76 15.61
N GLU A 125 1.17 -10.75 16.49
CA GLU A 125 0.50 -12.03 16.21
C GLU A 125 -0.99 -11.84 15.92
N ILE A 126 -1.69 -11.04 16.73
CA ILE A 126 -3.10 -10.69 16.53
C ILE A 126 -3.30 -9.96 15.20
N PHE A 127 -2.45 -8.98 14.89
CA PHE A 127 -2.55 -8.23 13.64
C PHE A 127 -2.32 -9.14 12.43
N ILE A 128 -1.32 -10.02 12.46
CA ILE A 128 -1.04 -10.97 11.39
C ILE A 128 -2.22 -11.93 11.20
N ALA A 129 -2.78 -12.46 12.28
CA ALA A 129 -3.96 -13.34 12.22
C ALA A 129 -5.19 -12.63 11.63
N PHE A 130 -5.44 -11.39 12.05
CA PHE A 130 -6.47 -10.52 11.45
C PHE A 130 -6.21 -10.32 9.96
N TYR A 131 -4.99 -9.92 9.60
CA TYR A 131 -4.63 -9.62 8.22
C TYR A 131 -4.80 -10.85 7.33
N GLN A 132 -4.31 -12.02 7.72
CA GLN A 132 -4.46 -13.25 6.94
C GLN A 132 -5.94 -13.61 6.71
N LYS A 133 -6.77 -13.47 7.75
CA LYS A 133 -8.21 -13.77 7.67
C LYS A 133 -9.00 -12.75 6.85
N PHE A 134 -8.67 -11.47 6.97
CA PHE A 134 -9.36 -10.38 6.28
C PHE A 134 -8.88 -10.23 4.83
N HIS A 135 -7.57 -10.25 4.62
CA HIS A 135 -6.95 -9.96 3.32
C HIS A 135 -7.21 -11.04 2.28
N LEU A 136 -7.09 -12.32 2.64
CA LEU A 136 -7.24 -13.46 1.72
C LEU A 136 -8.60 -13.45 0.96
N PRO A 137 -9.76 -13.26 1.62
CA PRO A 137 -11.04 -13.09 0.92
C PRO A 137 -11.27 -11.68 0.34
N ALA A 138 -10.60 -10.64 0.86
CA ALA A 138 -10.80 -9.26 0.43
C ALA A 138 -9.93 -8.84 -0.77
N THR A 139 -8.93 -9.63 -1.16
CA THR A 139 -7.93 -9.22 -2.18
C THR A 139 -8.57 -8.82 -3.51
N GLU A 140 -9.58 -9.56 -3.98
CA GLU A 140 -10.30 -9.25 -5.21
C GLU A 140 -11.25 -8.03 -5.07
N CYS A 141 -11.87 -7.86 -3.90
CA CYS A 141 -12.74 -6.70 -3.63
C CYS A 141 -11.93 -5.41 -3.48
N ILE A 142 -10.77 -5.46 -2.82
CA ILE A 142 -9.85 -4.32 -2.68
C ILE A 142 -9.31 -3.92 -4.06
N ARG A 143 -8.95 -4.90 -4.91
CA ARG A 143 -8.55 -4.63 -6.31
C ARG A 143 -9.66 -3.98 -7.15
N LYS A 144 -10.91 -4.39 -6.97
CA LYS A 144 -12.08 -3.85 -7.71
C LYS A 144 -12.65 -2.55 -7.15
N LYS A 145 -12.54 -2.32 -5.84
CA LYS A 145 -13.09 -1.14 -5.14
C LYS A 145 -12.16 0.08 -5.23
N PHE A 146 -10.90 -0.11 -5.62
CA PHE A 146 -9.93 0.95 -5.82
C PHE A 146 -9.21 0.82 -7.19
N PRO A 147 -9.95 0.92 -8.32
CA PRO A 147 -9.32 1.02 -9.64
C PRO A 147 -8.67 2.40 -9.81
N PRO A 148 -7.67 2.55 -10.70
CA PRO A 148 -6.94 3.80 -10.93
C PRO A 148 -7.80 5.03 -11.29
N GLU A 149 -9.08 4.82 -11.62
CA GLU A 149 -10.00 5.79 -12.25
C GLU A 149 -11.02 6.40 -11.27
N PHE A 150 -10.96 6.10 -9.97
CA PHE A 150 -12.02 6.37 -8.97
C PHE A 150 -12.27 7.86 -8.61
N LEU A 151 -11.81 8.83 -9.41
CA LEU A 151 -11.94 10.26 -9.11
C LEU A 151 -12.76 11.07 -10.13
N ASN A 152 -13.54 10.44 -11.01
CA ASN A 152 -14.45 11.21 -11.87
C ASN A 152 -15.75 11.64 -11.17
N ASP A 153 -16.16 11.00 -10.07
CA ASP A 153 -17.40 11.36 -9.38
C ASP A 153 -17.14 11.89 -7.97
N ARG A 154 -17.16 13.22 -7.85
CA ARG A 154 -17.06 13.95 -6.57
C ARG A 154 -18.25 13.72 -5.62
N GLU A 155 -19.29 12.99 -6.02
CA GLU A 155 -20.54 12.88 -5.25
C GLU A 155 -20.65 11.67 -4.30
N ASN A 156 -19.79 10.65 -4.42
CA ASN A 156 -19.94 9.41 -3.62
C ASN A 156 -19.23 9.40 -2.25
N VAL A 157 -18.91 10.58 -1.68
CA VAL A 157 -18.29 10.70 -0.34
C VAL A 157 -19.33 10.71 0.79
N THR A 158 -20.63 10.60 0.50
CA THR A 158 -21.67 10.62 1.53
C THR A 158 -22.19 9.23 1.90
N GLY A 159 -21.73 8.73 3.05
CA GLY A 159 -22.50 7.84 3.93
C GLY A 159 -22.51 6.33 3.59
N VAL A 160 -21.60 5.57 4.21
CA VAL A 160 -21.83 4.13 4.43
C VAL A 160 -22.50 3.97 5.81
N LYS A 161 -23.82 3.73 5.82
CA LYS A 161 -24.55 3.30 7.02
C LYS A 161 -24.34 1.80 7.22
N VAL A 162 -23.97 1.41 8.44
CA VAL A 162 -23.91 0.00 8.88
C VAL A 162 -25.27 -0.39 9.41
N ASP A 163 -25.99 -1.26 8.71
CA ASP A 163 -27.23 -1.85 9.21
C ASP A 163 -26.92 -2.82 10.36
N LYS A 164 -27.31 -2.42 11.56
CA LYS A 164 -27.36 -3.27 12.74
C LYS A 164 -28.68 -4.05 12.70
N ASN A 165 -28.70 -5.25 12.12
CA ASN A 165 -29.59 -6.31 12.59
C ASN A 165 -29.24 -7.70 12.04
N ASN A 166 -29.21 -8.66 12.97
CA ASN A 166 -29.06 -10.11 12.85
C ASN A 166 -27.69 -10.69 12.45
N GLY A 167 -26.93 -11.05 13.50
CA GLY A 167 -26.38 -12.40 13.69
C GLY A 167 -25.29 -12.87 12.73
N ASN A 168 -24.05 -12.88 13.21
CA ASN A 168 -22.93 -13.72 12.77
C ASN A 168 -22.97 -14.19 11.30
N LYS A 169 -22.72 -13.25 10.38
CA LYS A 169 -22.28 -13.59 9.02
C LYS A 169 -21.54 -12.39 8.43
N ILE A 170 -20.24 -12.55 8.16
CA ILE A 170 -19.52 -11.66 7.25
C ILE A 170 -20.14 -11.88 5.87
N ARG A 171 -21.10 -11.03 5.47
CA ARG A 171 -21.72 -11.09 4.14
C ARG A 171 -20.83 -10.30 3.17
N ASN A 172 -20.05 -11.02 2.38
CA ASN A 172 -19.45 -10.48 1.16
C ASN A 172 -20.57 -10.30 0.13
N ASN A 173 -21.23 -9.15 0.11
CA ASN A 173 -22.11 -8.79 -0.99
C ASN A 173 -21.26 -8.32 -2.19
N CYS A 174 -20.56 -9.26 -2.82
CA CYS A 174 -20.18 -9.15 -4.21
C CYS A 174 -21.34 -9.73 -5.01
N ALA A 175 -22.40 -8.95 -5.17
CA ALA A 175 -23.48 -9.30 -6.09
C ALA A 175 -22.93 -9.12 -7.51
N VAL A 176 -22.76 -10.23 -8.21
CA VAL A 176 -22.66 -10.27 -9.66
C VAL A 176 -24.06 -9.97 -10.19
N GLN A 177 -24.21 -8.83 -10.85
CA GLN A 177 -25.18 -8.67 -11.92
C GLN A 177 -24.43 -8.21 -13.16
#